data_AF-A0A7X9AK81-F1
#
_entry.id   AF-A0A7X9AK81-F1
#
_cell.length_a   1.000
_cell.length_b   1.000
_cell.length_c   1.000
_cell.angle_alpha   90.00
_cell.angle_beta   90.00
_cell.angle_gamma   90.00
#
_symmetry.space_group_name_H-M   'P 1'
#
loop_
_entity.id
_entity.type
_entity.pdbx_description
1 polymer ?
#
loop_
_entity_poly.entity_id
_entity_poly.type
_entity_poly.pdbx_seq_one_letter_code
_entity_poly.pdbx_strand_id
1 'polypeptide(L)'
;MENFKKKLLNLLLFPVKAYEKLTDGKATLIAGIVLIGVIDFLLPDVMFIIKNLFIGKSTPDIVYNAGMAVLVLLLLGFIDVICISAPLFDIARYLKKKETQFIMNTGIGAKDQKPPLQPSVFKVMKVYIVSHFIIIPVSLALNYLFSLDTAGDGSVLMQNLLLILFMALMVWHAAIMTRGIDALFRMNMLFQRLLFIIVFTWNFLFGMVFDAMIVDWLMRLFR
;
A
#
# COMPACT_ATOMS: atom_id res chain seq x y z
N MET A 1 5.42 30.06 -7.68
CA MET A 1 5.34 28.67 -8.18
C MET A 1 5.74 27.61 -7.15
N GLU A 2 6.85 27.75 -6.42
CA GLU A 2 7.28 26.73 -5.44
C GLU A 2 6.26 26.41 -4.34
N ASN A 3 5.56 27.43 -3.80
CA ASN A 3 4.52 27.22 -2.79
C ASN A 3 3.33 26.41 -3.33
N PHE A 4 2.97 26.60 -4.61
CA PHE A 4 1.90 25.83 -5.24
C PHE A 4 2.34 24.38 -5.45
N LYS A 5 3.56 24.15 -5.96
CA LYS A 5 4.13 22.81 -6.12
C LYS A 5 4.19 22.05 -4.79
N LYS A 6 4.64 22.70 -3.71
CA LYS A 6 4.70 22.10 -2.36
C LYS A 6 3.30 21.76 -1.83
N LYS A 7 2.32 22.64 -2.04
CA LYS A 7 0.92 22.37 -1.65
C LYS A 7 0.33 21.19 -2.42
N LEU A 8 0.52 21.13 -3.74
CA LEU A 8 0.03 20.04 -4.57
C LEU A 8 0.65 18.69 -4.16
N LEU A 9 1.97 18.65 -3.96
CA LEU A 9 2.65 17.44 -3.51
C LEU A 9 2.18 17.00 -2.11
N ASN A 10 1.87 17.92 -1.21
CA ASN A 10 1.35 17.58 0.12
C ASN A 10 -0.07 17.03 0.07
N LEU A 11 -0.87 17.46 -0.91
CA LEU A 11 -2.22 16.94 -1.14
C LEU A 11 -2.14 15.53 -1.74
N LEU A 12 -1.32 15.33 -2.78
CA LEU A 12 -1.24 14.06 -3.49
C LEU A 12 -0.50 12.97 -2.69
N LEU A 13 0.53 13.32 -1.90
CA LEU A 13 1.41 12.31 -1.29
C LEU A 13 1.34 12.24 0.25
N PHE A 14 0.36 12.91 0.85
CA PHE A 14 0.36 13.37 2.26
C PHE A 14 1.52 14.33 2.60
N PRO A 15 1.33 15.21 3.60
CA PRO A 15 2.38 16.10 4.07
C PRO A 15 3.43 15.33 4.87
N VAL A 16 4.72 15.64 4.67
CA VAL A 16 5.86 15.02 5.40
C VAL A 16 5.64 15.05 6.91
N LYS A 17 5.15 16.18 7.44
CA LYS A 17 4.86 16.36 8.86
C LYS A 17 3.86 15.36 9.43
N ALA A 18 2.98 14.76 8.62
CA ALA A 18 2.08 13.71 9.07
C ALA A 18 2.85 12.41 9.34
N TYR A 19 3.76 12.03 8.44
CA TYR A 19 4.62 10.85 8.61
C TYR A 19 5.60 11.00 9.78
N GLU A 20 6.16 12.20 9.99
CA GLU A 20 7.08 12.46 11.11
C GLU A 20 6.39 12.32 12.49
N LYS A 21 5.06 12.46 12.55
CA LYS A 21 4.27 12.31 13.78
C LYS A 21 3.82 10.86 14.05
N LEU A 22 4.17 9.91 13.19
CA LEU A 22 3.83 8.50 13.39
C LEU A 22 4.53 7.96 14.64
N THR A 23 3.74 7.37 15.54
CA THR A 23 4.21 6.76 16.78
C THR A 23 4.31 5.24 16.65
N ASP A 24 4.96 4.58 17.61
CA ASP A 24 5.02 3.11 17.71
C ASP A 24 3.80 2.50 18.42
N GLY A 25 2.70 3.25 18.56
CA GLY A 25 1.49 2.77 19.24
C GLY A 25 0.90 1.52 18.56
N LYS A 26 0.81 0.41 19.30
CA LYS A 26 0.33 -0.88 18.77
C LYS A 26 -1.15 -0.87 18.40
N ALA A 27 -1.99 -0.17 19.17
CA ALA A 27 -3.43 -0.12 18.93
C ALA A 27 -3.78 0.44 17.54
N THR A 28 -3.15 1.54 17.13
CA THR A 28 -3.39 2.13 15.80
C THR A 28 -2.81 1.29 14.67
N LEU A 29 -1.76 0.51 14.93
CA LEU A 29 -1.23 -0.46 13.97
C LEU A 29 -2.21 -1.62 13.78
N ILE A 30 -2.73 -2.20 14.87
CA ILE A 30 -3.70 -3.31 14.80
C ILE A 30 -4.96 -2.86 14.07
N ALA A 31 -5.51 -1.68 14.42
CA ALA A 31 -6.67 -1.13 13.73
C ALA A 31 -6.42 -0.95 12.22
N GLY A 32 -5.22 -0.49 11.84
CA GLY A 32 -4.83 -0.36 10.45
C GLY A 32 -4.69 -1.70 9.73
N ILE A 33 -4.11 -2.71 10.37
CA ILE A 33 -4.01 -4.08 9.82
C ILE A 33 -5.41 -4.66 9.55
N VAL A 34 -6.33 -4.51 10.50
CA VAL A 34 -7.73 -4.95 10.31
C VAL A 34 -8.36 -4.22 9.13
N LEU A 35 -8.17 -2.91 9.03
CA LEU A 35 -8.69 -2.11 7.92
C LEU A 35 -8.17 -2.63 6.57
N ILE A 36 -6.86 -2.82 6.43
CA ILE A 36 -6.25 -3.37 5.20
C ILE A 36 -6.84 -4.74 4.87
N GLY A 37 -6.98 -5.62 5.87
CA GLY A 37 -7.63 -6.92 5.65
C GLY A 37 -9.06 -6.81 5.11
N VAL A 38 -9.87 -5.87 5.63
CA VAL A 38 -11.23 -5.60 5.13
C VAL A 38 -11.16 -5.19 3.66
N ILE A 39 -10.21 -4.34 3.32
CA ILE A 39 -10.01 -3.81 1.97
C ILE A 39 -9.62 -4.93 1.00
N ASP A 40 -8.61 -5.71 1.35
CA ASP A 40 -8.09 -6.79 0.51
C ASP A 40 -9.14 -7.88 0.30
N PHE A 41 -9.94 -8.16 1.33
CA PHE A 41 -11.00 -9.15 1.24
C PHE A 41 -12.18 -8.64 0.41
N LEU A 42 -12.69 -7.43 0.69
CA LEU A 42 -13.98 -7.00 0.12
C LEU A 42 -13.85 -6.27 -1.21
N LEU A 43 -12.83 -5.42 -1.40
CA LEU A 43 -12.79 -4.53 -2.57
C LEU A 43 -12.64 -5.21 -3.94
N PRO A 44 -12.00 -6.38 -4.10
CA PRO A 44 -11.89 -7.01 -5.41
C PRO A 44 -13.24 -7.26 -6.08
N ASP A 45 -14.21 -7.82 -5.35
CA ASP A 45 -15.60 -7.97 -5.80
C ASP A 45 -16.56 -8.27 -4.62
N VAL A 46 -17.02 -7.20 -3.96
CA VAL A 46 -17.94 -7.30 -2.82
C VAL A 46 -19.18 -8.13 -3.16
N MET A 47 -19.72 -7.96 -4.36
CA MET A 47 -20.98 -8.58 -4.76
C MET A 47 -20.81 -10.08 -4.99
N PHE A 48 -19.74 -10.48 -5.68
CA PHE A 48 -19.39 -11.88 -5.87
C PHE A 48 -19.14 -12.59 -4.55
N ILE A 49 -18.39 -11.96 -3.64
CA ILE A 49 -18.07 -12.52 -2.33
C ILE A 49 -19.35 -12.72 -1.51
N ILE A 50 -20.21 -11.70 -1.44
CA ILE A 50 -21.47 -11.81 -0.69
C ILE A 50 -22.36 -12.92 -1.26
N LYS A 51 -22.51 -12.94 -2.59
CA LYS A 51 -23.32 -13.95 -3.28
C LYS A 51 -22.82 -15.37 -3.02
N ASN A 52 -21.52 -15.61 -3.18
CA ASN A 52 -20.97 -16.95 -3.07
C ASN A 52 -20.90 -17.47 -1.64
N LEU A 53 -20.63 -16.59 -0.67
CA LEU A 53 -20.39 -17.00 0.71
C LEU A 53 -21.67 -17.04 1.56
N PHE A 54 -22.70 -16.26 1.21
CA PHE A 54 -23.86 -16.09 2.09
C PHE A 54 -25.21 -16.32 1.40
N ILE A 55 -25.34 -16.03 0.10
CA ILE A 55 -26.64 -16.14 -0.57
C ILE A 55 -26.87 -17.57 -1.05
N GLY A 56 -28.03 -18.14 -0.69
CA GLY A 56 -28.40 -19.51 -1.09
C GLY A 56 -27.67 -20.63 -0.35
N LYS A 57 -26.87 -20.30 0.68
CA LYS A 57 -26.18 -21.25 1.55
C LYS A 57 -27.06 -21.68 2.73
N SER A 58 -26.76 -22.84 3.30
CA SER A 58 -27.44 -23.33 4.50
C SER A 58 -27.06 -22.50 5.73
N THR A 59 -27.91 -22.45 6.76
CA THR A 59 -27.59 -21.71 8.01
C THR A 59 -26.27 -22.15 8.65
N PRO A 60 -25.94 -23.46 8.75
CA PRO A 60 -24.63 -23.90 9.23
C PRO A 60 -23.46 -23.37 8.39
N ASP A 61 -23.60 -23.37 7.06
CA ASP A 61 -22.55 -22.89 6.15
C ASP A 61 -22.36 -21.37 6.27
N ILE A 62 -23.46 -20.62 6.42
CA ILE A 62 -23.42 -19.17 6.66
C ILE A 62 -22.65 -18.84 7.93
N VAL A 63 -22.91 -19.55 9.03
CA VAL A 63 -22.20 -19.33 10.31
C VAL A 63 -20.72 -19.68 10.18
N TYR A 64 -20.40 -20.79 9.51
CA TYR A 64 -19.02 -21.18 9.24
C TYR A 64 -18.29 -20.14 8.37
N ASN A 65 -18.92 -19.69 7.28
CA ASN A 65 -18.36 -18.70 6.37
C ASN A 65 -18.18 -17.34 7.04
N ALA A 66 -19.10 -16.93 7.91
CA ALA A 66 -18.95 -15.69 8.68
C ALA A 66 -17.73 -15.76 9.62
N GLY A 67 -17.55 -16.88 10.34
CA GLY A 67 -16.38 -17.09 11.19
C GLY A 67 -15.07 -17.13 10.39
N MET A 68 -15.06 -17.85 9.27
CA MET A 68 -13.90 -17.92 8.37
C MET A 68 -13.58 -16.58 7.72
N ALA A 69 -14.59 -15.76 7.39
CA ALA A 69 -14.38 -14.43 6.80
C ALA A 69 -13.60 -13.53 7.75
N VAL A 70 -13.94 -13.54 9.05
CA VAL A 70 -13.18 -12.78 10.06
C VAL A 70 -11.73 -13.25 10.13
N LEU A 71 -11.49 -14.56 10.12
CA LEU A 71 -10.14 -15.12 10.19
C LEU A 71 -9.32 -14.77 8.94
N VAL A 72 -9.88 -14.99 7.76
CA VAL A 72 -9.24 -14.70 6.47
C VAL A 72 -8.91 -13.22 6.34
N LEU A 73 -9.84 -12.34 6.73
CA LEU A 73 -9.64 -10.89 6.72
C LEU A 73 -8.47 -10.47 7.62
N LEU A 74 -8.40 -11.02 8.84
CA LEU A 74 -7.28 -10.74 9.74
C LEU A 74 -5.95 -11.24 9.18
N LEU A 75 -5.94 -12.42 8.54
CA LEU A 75 -4.75 -12.97 7.90
C LEU A 75 -4.30 -12.14 6.71
N LEU A 76 -5.22 -11.76 5.82
CA LEU A 76 -4.92 -10.94 4.63
C LEU A 76 -4.24 -9.64 5.04
N GLY A 77 -4.87 -8.87 5.94
CA GLY A 77 -4.30 -7.61 6.39
C GLY A 77 -2.97 -7.76 7.13
N PHE A 78 -2.80 -8.84 7.90
CA PHE A 78 -1.54 -9.13 8.59
C PHE A 78 -0.42 -9.46 7.60
N ILE A 79 -0.69 -10.36 6.65
CA ILE A 79 0.26 -10.78 5.63
C ILE A 79 0.64 -9.59 4.77
N ASP A 80 -0.34 -8.84 4.26
CA ASP A 80 -0.11 -7.71 3.37
C ASP A 80 0.78 -6.64 4.02
N VAL A 81 0.34 -6.11 5.17
CA VAL A 81 1.06 -5.04 5.87
C VAL A 81 2.48 -5.46 6.23
N ILE A 82 2.69 -6.70 6.69
CA ILE A 82 4.01 -7.16 7.14
C ILE A 82 4.91 -7.48 5.96
N CYS A 83 4.43 -8.24 4.98
CA CYS A 83 5.23 -8.67 3.84
C CYS A 83 5.60 -7.49 2.94
N ILE A 84 4.80 -6.42 2.88
CA ILE A 84 5.23 -5.18 2.25
C ILE A 84 6.22 -4.43 3.13
N SER A 85 5.88 -4.17 4.39
CA SER A 85 6.58 -3.14 5.18
C SER A 85 7.87 -3.60 5.82
N ALA A 86 7.98 -4.87 6.23
CA ALA A 86 9.19 -5.38 6.90
C ALA A 86 10.40 -5.43 5.95
N PRO A 87 10.30 -6.00 4.73
CA PRO A 87 11.40 -5.95 3.77
C PRO A 87 11.79 -4.52 3.38
N LEU A 88 10.80 -3.64 3.18
CA LEU A 88 11.07 -2.24 2.86
C LEU A 88 11.78 -1.49 4.01
N PHE A 89 11.47 -1.80 5.27
CA PHE A 89 12.20 -1.25 6.41
C PHE A 89 13.67 -1.70 6.40
N ASP A 90 13.93 -2.99 6.21
CA ASP A 90 15.29 -3.52 6.21
C ASP A 90 16.13 -2.94 5.06
N ILE A 91 15.53 -2.85 3.87
CA ILE A 91 16.14 -2.19 2.71
C ILE A 91 16.41 -0.72 2.99
N ALA A 92 15.44 0.02 3.54
CA ALA A 92 15.63 1.44 3.84
C ALA A 92 16.74 1.67 4.87
N ARG A 93 16.80 0.82 5.90
CA ARG A 93 17.88 0.82 6.90
C ARG A 93 19.23 0.53 6.27
N TYR A 94 19.30 -0.46 5.38
CA TYR A 94 20.52 -0.79 4.63
C TYR A 94 20.97 0.39 3.76
N LEU A 95 20.05 0.98 2.98
CA LEU A 95 20.32 2.13 2.14
C LEU A 95 20.83 3.32 2.96
N LYS A 96 20.24 3.61 4.12
CA LYS A 96 20.67 4.70 4.99
C LYS A 96 22.11 4.51 5.52
N LYS A 97 22.48 3.26 5.83
CA LYS A 97 23.85 2.92 6.22
C LYS A 97 24.82 3.14 5.05
N LYS A 98 24.45 2.71 3.84
CA LYS A 98 25.25 2.90 2.62
C LYS A 98 25.38 4.36 2.21
N GLU A 99 24.33 5.15 2.38
CA GLU A 99 24.35 6.60 2.19
C GLU A 99 25.38 7.26 3.10
N THR A 100 25.36 6.95 4.40
CA THR A 100 26.30 7.53 5.36
C THR A 100 27.75 7.22 4.99
N GLN A 101 28.03 5.98 4.58
CA GLN A 101 29.36 5.57 4.11
C GLN A 101 29.76 6.27 2.81
N PHE A 102 28.83 6.41 1.86
CA PHE A 102 29.08 7.08 0.58
C PHE A 102 29.40 8.56 0.77
N ILE A 103 28.65 9.26 1.62
CA ILE A 103 28.88 10.68 1.95
C ILE A 103 30.24 10.84 2.63
N MET A 104 30.58 9.96 3.58
CA MET A 104 31.87 9.99 4.28
C MET A 104 33.06 9.83 3.32
N ASN A 105 32.93 8.98 2.30
CA ASN A 105 34.02 8.69 1.37
C ASN A 105 34.14 9.72 0.24
N THR A 106 33.04 10.32 -0.21
CA THR A 106 33.01 11.16 -1.42
C THR A 106 32.75 12.64 -1.15
N GLY A 107 32.22 12.98 0.02
CA GLY A 107 31.72 14.33 0.35
C GLY A 107 30.46 14.75 -0.40
N ILE A 108 29.97 13.96 -1.37
CA ILE A 108 28.80 14.29 -2.17
C ILE A 108 27.54 14.16 -1.32
N GLY A 109 26.82 15.26 -1.15
CA GLY A 109 25.57 15.28 -0.37
C GLY A 109 25.75 15.53 1.13
N ALA A 110 26.94 15.89 1.59
CA ALA A 110 27.20 16.20 3.00
C ALA A 110 26.30 17.32 3.55
N LYS A 111 25.91 18.29 2.71
CA LYS A 111 25.03 19.41 3.09
C LYS A 111 23.58 18.99 3.35
N ASP A 112 23.15 17.87 2.77
CA ASP A 112 21.76 17.38 2.86
C ASP A 112 21.57 16.34 3.97
N GLN A 113 22.66 15.96 4.65
CA GLN A 113 22.64 14.92 5.67
C GLN A 113 21.85 15.38 6.90
N LYS A 114 20.79 14.64 7.23
CA LYS A 114 19.99 14.83 8.44
C LYS A 114 19.94 13.54 9.23
N PRO A 115 19.92 13.60 10.58
CA PRO A 115 19.73 12.42 11.39
C PRO A 115 18.34 11.82 11.14
N PRO A 116 18.22 10.48 11.09
CA PRO A 116 16.93 9.81 10.91
C PRO A 116 16.05 9.98 12.15
N LEU A 117 14.73 9.97 11.96
CA LEU A 117 13.73 10.17 13.00
C LEU A 117 13.33 8.85 13.67
N GLN A 118 14.28 8.22 14.39
CA GLN A 118 14.07 6.94 15.09
C GLN A 118 13.18 5.96 14.30
N PRO A 119 13.61 5.55 13.09
CA PRO A 119 12.80 4.72 12.22
C PRO A 119 12.57 3.34 12.87
N SER A 120 11.35 2.86 12.78
CA SER A 120 10.95 1.53 13.25
C SER A 120 10.14 0.82 12.17
N VAL A 121 10.10 -0.51 12.24
CA VAL A 121 9.26 -1.33 11.36
C VAL A 121 7.79 -0.91 11.49
N PHE A 122 7.31 -0.65 12.72
CA PHE A 122 5.93 -0.25 12.97
C PHE A 122 5.56 1.09 12.33
N LYS A 123 6.49 2.05 12.26
CA LYS A 123 6.27 3.30 11.55
C LYS A 123 6.18 3.08 10.05
N VAL A 124 6.99 2.20 9.46
CA VAL A 124 6.90 1.85 8.03
C VAL A 124 5.59 1.14 7.73
N MET A 125 5.14 0.23 8.59
CA MET A 125 3.80 -0.38 8.49
C MET A 125 2.68 0.65 8.50
N LYS A 126 2.79 1.67 9.34
CA LYS A 126 1.81 2.78 9.35
C LYS A 126 1.90 3.66 8.11
N VAL A 127 3.08 3.85 7.54
CA VAL A 127 3.22 4.54 6.24
C VAL A 127 2.42 3.79 5.17
N TYR A 128 2.52 2.46 5.16
CA TYR A 128 1.73 1.59 4.27
C TYR A 128 0.22 1.67 4.50
N ILE A 129 -0.22 1.62 5.75
CA ILE A 129 -1.64 1.80 6.07
C ILE A 129 -2.11 3.21 5.64
N VAL A 130 -1.27 4.24 5.83
CA VAL A 130 -1.64 5.60 5.48
C VAL A 130 -1.74 5.82 3.96
N SER A 131 -0.91 5.16 3.15
CA SER A 131 -0.98 5.29 1.70
C SER A 131 -2.30 4.79 1.13
N HIS A 132 -2.91 3.79 1.77
CA HIS A 132 -4.21 3.24 1.42
C HIS A 132 -5.36 4.25 1.60
N PHE A 133 -5.28 5.20 2.53
CA PHE A 133 -6.33 6.22 2.70
C PHE A 133 -6.50 7.16 1.50
N ILE A 134 -5.45 7.35 0.69
CA ILE A 134 -5.56 8.14 -0.56
C ILE A 134 -5.91 7.22 -1.73
N ILE A 135 -5.23 6.09 -1.85
CA ILE A 135 -5.32 5.25 -3.05
C ILE A 135 -6.67 4.55 -3.14
N ILE A 136 -7.24 4.09 -2.03
CA ILE A 136 -8.49 3.32 -2.04
C ILE A 136 -9.68 4.14 -2.52
N PRO A 137 -9.99 5.33 -1.97
CA PRO A 137 -11.12 6.12 -2.46
C PRO A 137 -11.02 6.42 -3.96
N VAL A 138 -9.81 6.66 -4.46
CA VAL A 138 -9.58 6.89 -5.89
C VAL A 138 -9.80 5.61 -6.69
N SER A 139 -9.24 4.48 -6.25
CA SER A 139 -9.41 3.19 -6.92
C SER A 139 -10.89 2.77 -6.96
N LEU A 140 -11.63 2.97 -5.87
CA LEU A 140 -13.07 2.73 -5.79
C LEU A 140 -13.85 3.62 -6.75
N ALA A 141 -13.55 4.92 -6.78
CA ALA A 141 -14.22 5.86 -7.68
C ALA A 141 -13.99 5.48 -9.15
N LEU A 142 -12.75 5.11 -9.51
CA LEU A 142 -12.43 4.66 -10.86
C LEU A 142 -13.15 3.35 -11.19
N ASN A 143 -13.08 2.34 -10.32
CA ASN A 143 -13.79 1.07 -10.54
C ASN A 143 -15.29 1.28 -10.72
N TYR A 144 -15.92 2.13 -9.89
CA TYR A 144 -17.33 2.47 -10.02
C TYR A 144 -17.63 3.13 -11.37
N LEU A 145 -16.86 4.17 -11.75
CA LEU A 145 -17.03 4.88 -13.03
C LEU A 145 -16.90 3.96 -14.23
N PHE A 146 -15.93 3.04 -14.23
CA PHE A 146 -15.72 2.12 -15.36
C PHE A 146 -16.68 0.92 -15.34
N SER A 147 -17.13 0.44 -14.18
CA SER A 147 -18.12 -0.63 -14.08
C SER A 147 -19.50 -0.24 -14.62
N LEU A 148 -19.83 1.06 -14.62
CA LEU A 148 -21.05 1.60 -15.22
C LEU A 148 -21.01 1.56 -16.76
N ASP A 149 -19.82 1.56 -17.37
CA ASP A 149 -19.62 1.72 -18.81
C ASP A 149 -19.27 0.39 -19.52
N THR A 150 -18.87 -0.65 -18.78
CA THR A 150 -18.42 -1.94 -19.33
C THR A 150 -19.49 -3.03 -19.39
N ALA A 151 -20.75 -2.72 -19.07
CA ALA A 151 -21.89 -3.64 -19.16
C ALA A 151 -22.34 -3.92 -20.62
N GLY A 152 -21.41 -4.14 -21.56
CA GLY A 152 -21.78 -4.63 -22.89
C GLY A 152 -20.66 -4.80 -23.91
N ASP A 153 -19.78 -3.82 -24.12
CA ASP A 153 -18.72 -3.90 -25.13
C ASP A 153 -17.71 -2.75 -24.96
N GLY A 154 -16.83 -2.84 -23.95
CA GLY A 154 -15.87 -1.78 -23.67
C GLY A 154 -14.88 -1.61 -24.82
N SER A 155 -14.93 -0.46 -25.51
CA SER A 155 -14.01 -0.16 -26.62
C SER A 155 -12.54 -0.38 -26.23
N VAL A 156 -11.69 -0.76 -27.19
CA VAL A 156 -10.23 -0.95 -26.98
C VAL A 156 -9.60 0.29 -26.31
N LEU A 157 -10.10 1.48 -26.63
CA LEU A 157 -9.66 2.73 -26.00
C LEU A 157 -9.94 2.76 -24.50
N MET A 158 -11.12 2.29 -24.07
CA MET A 158 -11.51 2.24 -22.67
C MET A 158 -10.65 1.26 -21.86
N GLN A 159 -10.36 0.09 -22.45
CA GLN A 159 -9.49 -0.92 -21.84
C GLN A 159 -8.06 -0.39 -21.69
N ASN A 160 -7.52 0.25 -22.73
CA ASN A 160 -6.20 0.89 -22.68
C ASN A 160 -6.15 2.02 -21.64
N LEU A 161 -7.21 2.84 -21.55
CA LEU A 161 -7.31 3.91 -20.55
C LEU A 161 -7.30 3.35 -19.13
N LEU A 162 -8.06 2.28 -18.88
CA LEU A 162 -8.10 1.62 -17.57
C LEU A 162 -6.73 1.06 -17.18
N LEU A 163 -6.00 0.46 -18.12
CA LEU A 163 -4.65 -0.03 -17.89
C LEU A 163 -3.66 1.10 -17.57
N ILE A 164 -3.73 2.23 -18.29
CA ILE A 164 -2.91 3.42 -18.01
C ILE A 164 -3.21 3.96 -16.60
N LEU A 165 -4.49 4.06 -16.24
CA LEU A 165 -4.90 4.54 -14.92
C LEU A 165 -4.46 3.60 -13.79
N PHE A 166 -4.56 2.28 -14.01
CA PHE A 166 -4.04 1.28 -13.07
C PHE A 166 -2.54 1.47 -12.84
N MET A 167 -1.75 1.57 -13.92
CA MET A 167 -0.31 1.84 -13.82
C MET A 167 0.00 3.17 -13.10
N ALA A 168 -0.80 4.21 -13.37
CA ALA A 168 -0.66 5.50 -12.70
C ALA A 168 -0.95 5.40 -11.19
N LEU A 169 -1.96 4.64 -10.78
CA LEU A 169 -2.25 4.37 -9.36
C LEU A 169 -1.11 3.62 -8.69
N MET A 170 -0.51 2.61 -9.35
CA MET A 170 0.63 1.89 -8.80
C MET A 170 1.84 2.81 -8.58
N VAL A 171 2.16 3.64 -9.57
CA VAL A 171 3.23 4.65 -9.47
C VAL A 171 2.93 5.65 -8.36
N TRP A 172 1.68 6.11 -8.25
CA TRP A 172 1.27 7.04 -7.21
C TRP A 172 1.38 6.41 -5.82
N HIS A 173 0.91 5.18 -5.64
CA HIS A 173 1.01 4.43 -4.39
C HIS A 173 2.48 4.29 -3.95
N ALA A 174 3.36 3.89 -4.86
CA ALA A 174 4.79 3.80 -4.60
C ALA A 174 5.42 5.15 -4.24
N ALA A 175 4.96 6.25 -4.84
CA ALA A 175 5.43 7.60 -4.52
C ALA A 175 5.03 8.03 -3.11
N ILE A 176 3.79 7.73 -2.68
CA ILE A 176 3.31 8.00 -1.32
C ILE A 176 4.17 7.23 -0.31
N MET A 177 4.35 5.94 -0.54
CA MET A 177 5.16 5.05 0.30
C MET A 177 6.60 5.52 0.42
N THR A 178 7.25 5.80 -0.71
CA THR A 178 8.64 6.29 -0.74
C THR A 178 8.77 7.57 0.05
N ARG A 179 7.83 8.51 -0.10
CA ARG A 179 7.83 9.76 0.65
C ARG A 179 7.67 9.54 2.15
N GLY A 180 6.81 8.62 2.56
CA GLY A 180 6.62 8.31 3.98
C GLY A 180 7.84 7.63 4.60
N ILE A 181 8.47 6.69 3.89
CA ILE A 181 9.72 6.05 4.34
C ILE A 181 10.86 7.09 4.39
N ASP A 182 10.99 7.91 3.37
CA ASP A 182 11.99 8.98 3.33
C ASP A 182 11.78 10.02 4.44
N ALA A 183 10.54 10.32 4.82
CA ALA A 183 10.28 11.19 5.97
C ALA A 183 10.86 10.63 7.28
N LEU A 184 10.91 9.31 7.44
CA LEU A 184 11.47 8.62 8.62
C LEU A 184 13.00 8.53 8.56
N PHE A 185 13.56 8.14 7.40
CA PHE A 185 15.00 7.89 7.23
C PHE A 185 15.80 9.11 6.79
N ARG A 186 15.13 10.14 6.25
CA ARG A 186 15.66 11.41 5.74
C ARG A 186 16.86 11.18 4.82
N MET A 187 16.61 10.51 3.71
CA MET A 187 17.65 10.16 2.74
C MET A 187 17.94 11.34 1.81
N ASN A 188 19.14 11.38 1.26
CA ASN A 188 19.50 12.26 0.17
C ASN A 188 18.78 11.84 -1.13
N MET A 189 18.59 12.78 -2.04
CA MET A 189 17.87 12.66 -3.31
C MET A 189 18.27 11.42 -4.13
N LEU A 190 19.56 11.08 -4.20
CA LEU A 190 20.02 9.91 -4.95
C LEU A 190 19.49 8.60 -4.35
N PHE A 191 19.56 8.46 -3.03
CA PHE A 191 19.06 7.29 -2.31
C PHE A 191 17.54 7.27 -2.26
N GLN A 192 16.88 8.43 -2.25
CA GLN A 192 15.43 8.53 -2.36
C GLN A 192 14.92 8.02 -3.72
N ARG A 193 15.61 8.33 -4.83
CA ARG A 193 15.27 7.80 -6.16
C ARG A 193 15.45 6.29 -6.23
N LEU A 194 16.53 5.77 -5.64
CA LEU A 194 16.75 4.33 -5.57
C LEU A 194 15.68 3.64 -4.72
N LEU A 195 15.33 4.23 -3.57
CA LEU A 195 14.25 3.76 -2.71
C LEU A 195 12.92 3.71 -3.47
N PHE A 196 12.60 4.72 -4.29
CA PHE A 196 11.40 4.72 -5.12
C PHE A 196 11.33 3.52 -6.05
N ILE A 197 12.42 3.24 -6.78
CA ILE A 197 12.49 2.10 -7.70
C ILE A 197 12.26 0.79 -6.93
N ILE A 198 12.89 0.64 -5.76
CA ILE A 198 12.74 -0.57 -4.95
C ILE A 198 11.33 -0.71 -4.39
N VAL A 199 10.75 0.35 -3.86
CA VAL A 199 9.36 0.37 -3.34
C VAL A 199 8.38 0.01 -4.44
N PHE A 200 8.53 0.59 -5.64
CA PHE A 200 7.68 0.27 -6.78
C PHE A 200 7.80 -1.20 -7.17
N THR A 201 9.02 -1.70 -7.36
CA THR A 201 9.27 -3.10 -7.75
C THR A 201 8.75 -4.08 -6.69
N TRP A 202 8.97 -3.80 -5.40
CA TRP A 202 8.50 -4.68 -4.33
C TRP A 202 6.98 -4.73 -4.26
N ASN A 203 6.31 -3.57 -4.30
CA ASN A 203 4.86 -3.50 -4.33
C ASN A 203 4.28 -4.23 -5.54
N PHE A 204 4.91 -4.09 -6.72
CA PHE A 204 4.48 -4.77 -7.94
C PHE A 204 4.62 -6.29 -7.84
N LEU A 205 5.79 -6.79 -7.41
CA LEU A 205 6.04 -8.22 -7.26
C LEU A 205 5.13 -8.85 -6.21
N PHE A 206 5.02 -8.21 -5.04
CA PHE A 206 4.18 -8.70 -3.97
C PHE A 206 2.70 -8.69 -4.35
N GLY A 207 2.20 -7.60 -4.94
CA GLY A 207 0.82 -7.50 -5.39
C GLY A 207 0.43 -8.64 -6.35
N MET A 208 1.29 -8.95 -7.33
CA MET A 208 1.04 -10.09 -8.23
C MET A 208 0.94 -11.42 -7.50
N VAL A 209 1.83 -11.69 -6.54
CA VAL A 209 1.82 -12.94 -5.77
C VAL A 209 0.62 -12.98 -4.82
N PHE A 210 0.28 -11.85 -4.21
CA PHE A 210 -0.81 -11.72 -3.27
C PHE A 210 -2.15 -12.00 -3.96
N ASP A 211 -2.42 -11.35 -5.08
CA ASP A 211 -3.66 -11.53 -5.84
C ASP A 211 -3.76 -12.94 -6.46
N ALA A 212 -2.69 -13.43 -7.07
CA ALA A 212 -2.73 -14.68 -7.82
C ALA A 212 -2.73 -15.94 -6.95
N MET A 213 -2.11 -15.90 -5.76
CA MET A 213 -1.90 -17.09 -4.94
C MET A 213 -2.57 -16.98 -3.58
N ILE A 214 -2.34 -15.89 -2.85
CA ILE A 214 -2.75 -15.78 -1.45
C ILE A 214 -4.28 -15.64 -1.36
N VAL A 215 -4.89 -14.81 -2.21
CA VAL A 215 -6.35 -14.66 -2.25
C VAL A 215 -7.01 -15.96 -2.70
N ASP A 216 -6.56 -16.59 -3.79
CA ASP A 216 -7.14 -17.85 -4.27
C ASP A 216 -7.07 -18.97 -3.23
N TRP A 217 -5.92 -19.13 -2.56
CA TRP A 217 -5.77 -20.12 -1.48
C TRP A 217 -6.73 -19.88 -0.33
N LEU A 218 -6.87 -18.63 0.10
CA LEU A 218 -7.74 -18.28 1.23
C LEU A 218 -9.22 -18.43 0.88
N MET A 219 -9.60 -18.16 -0.38
CA MET A 219 -10.98 -18.35 -0.85
C MET A 219 -11.41 -19.83 -0.87
N ARG A 220 -10.47 -20.78 -0.95
CA ARG A 220 -10.77 -22.23 -0.85
C ARG A 220 -11.15 -22.70 0.55
N LEU A 221 -10.97 -21.86 1.58
CA LEU A 221 -11.30 -22.23 2.97
C LEU A 221 -12.79 -22.10 3.30
N PHE A 222 -13.56 -21.43 2.45
CA PHE A 222 -15.00 -21.22 2.59
C PHE A 222 -15.81 -22.42 2.06
N ARG A 223 -17.08 -22.52 2.49
CA ARG A 223 -18.00 -23.61 2.15
C ARG A 223 -19.20 -23.16 1.32
#